data_AF-A0A924CG95-F1
#
_entry.id   AF-A0A924CG95-F1
#
_cell.length_a   1.000
_cell.length_b   1.000
_cell.length_c   1.000
_cell.angle_alpha   90.00
_cell.angle_beta   90.00
_cell.angle_gamma   90.00
#
_symmetry.space_group_name_H-M   'P 1'
#
loop_
_entity.id
_entity.type
_entity.pdbx_description
1 polymer ?
#
loop_
_entity_poly.entity_id
_entity_poly.type
_entity_poly.pdbx_seq_one_letter_code
_entity_poly.pdbx_strand_id
1 'polypeptide(L)'
;MKKFLLLSSWIVSAALVDGQDLSANKLLDMLTLTVPKLESQLSGRKYFSTGTELSGDTITKTYTYRTVFKNSKKKQAETISRKLLRSLLKETAVLTYQTTSATEYTTIIEVLKKSGFYCEYEKDSTITHAAYLYQHDDYSASASVKKEDNKDWYSISLYKKVLPVTSDLHFAEDLLEFTSHEYLVYYFGASNVKKDVYYFAKNDIVNCSVLFINTKLQVIFIWKDGLNRRKIDNLLFGGQHKLKSQQDYDKLIAENSWMLKSGVHAGMPLVELRMLNEKNISFCGGDAPNPGLVFPESTGKVDFKNADVILGCINCTDDKFERSKIMYADKAMDDGRVLFVLTISLYPLVTGVFQ
;
A
#
# COMPACT_ATOMS: atom_id res chain seq x y z
N MET A 1 48.30 -56.04 -6.69
CA MET A 1 48.15 -54.64 -6.24
C MET A 1 47.66 -53.83 -7.45
N LYS A 2 46.39 -53.87 -7.86
CA LYS A 2 45.26 -53.00 -7.48
C LYS A 2 45.64 -51.61 -6.97
N LYS A 3 45.53 -50.60 -7.87
CA LYS A 3 44.89 -49.27 -7.69
C LYS A 3 45.49 -48.30 -8.70
N PHE A 4 44.72 -47.86 -9.70
CA PHE A 4 44.71 -46.51 -10.29
C PHE A 4 43.82 -46.53 -11.52
N LEU A 5 42.51 -46.36 -11.32
CA LEU A 5 41.52 -46.06 -12.37
C LEU A 5 40.24 -45.64 -11.64
N LEU A 6 40.14 -44.38 -11.23
CA LEU A 6 38.92 -43.75 -10.71
C LEU A 6 39.15 -42.24 -10.61
N LEU A 7 39.25 -41.56 -11.76
CA LEU A 7 39.29 -40.10 -11.82
C LEU A 7 38.70 -39.54 -13.13
N SER A 8 37.64 -40.19 -13.63
CA SER A 8 36.93 -39.74 -14.85
C SER A 8 35.40 -39.73 -14.73
N SER A 9 34.83 -39.81 -13.52
CA SER A 9 33.36 -39.88 -13.33
C SER A 9 32.78 -38.73 -12.49
N TRP A 10 33.38 -37.53 -12.54
CA TRP A 10 32.91 -36.34 -11.82
C TRP A 10 32.80 -35.08 -12.71
N ILE A 11 32.63 -35.23 -14.03
CA ILE A 11 32.38 -34.09 -14.95
C ILE A 11 31.05 -34.22 -15.72
N VAL A 12 30.25 -35.28 -15.51
CA VAL A 12 28.98 -35.46 -16.26
C VAL A 12 27.74 -34.93 -15.50
N SER A 13 27.88 -34.45 -14.25
CA SER A 13 26.73 -33.89 -13.50
C SER A 13 26.52 -32.38 -13.68
N ALA A 14 27.35 -31.68 -14.46
CA ALA A 14 27.24 -30.24 -14.68
C ALA A 14 26.56 -29.84 -16.02
N ALA A 15 26.11 -30.81 -16.82
CA ALA A 15 25.51 -30.57 -18.15
C ALA A 15 24.00 -30.84 -18.22
N LEU A 16 23.29 -30.87 -17.08
CA LEU A 16 21.83 -30.91 -17.00
C LEU A 16 21.26 -29.65 -16.31
N VAL A 17 21.86 -28.48 -16.57
CA VAL A 17 21.23 -27.17 -16.30
C VAL A 17 20.67 -26.58 -17.60
N ASP A 18 20.23 -27.43 -18.53
CA ASP A 18 19.36 -27.02 -19.62
C ASP A 18 17.93 -26.93 -19.08
N GLY A 19 17.53 -25.71 -18.70
CA GLY A 19 16.12 -25.39 -18.45
C GLY A 19 15.73 -25.07 -17.01
N GLN A 20 16.59 -24.47 -16.18
CA GLN A 20 16.07 -23.82 -14.98
C GLN A 20 15.16 -22.65 -15.39
N ASP A 21 13.87 -22.94 -15.24
CA ASP A 21 12.70 -22.09 -15.39
C ASP A 21 12.86 -20.74 -14.64
N LEU A 22 11.95 -19.81 -14.91
CA LEU A 22 11.93 -18.49 -14.28
C LEU A 22 11.72 -18.60 -12.77
N SER A 23 12.81 -18.63 -11.99
CA SER A 23 12.78 -18.56 -10.53
C SER A 23 12.26 -17.21 -10.03
N ALA A 24 11.73 -17.16 -8.81
CA ALA A 24 11.25 -15.92 -8.16
C ALA A 24 12.27 -14.75 -8.24
N ASN A 25 13.54 -15.00 -7.89
CA ASN A 25 14.58 -13.95 -7.90
C ASN A 25 14.79 -13.35 -9.30
N LYS A 26 14.84 -14.19 -10.33
CA LYS A 26 14.92 -13.72 -11.73
C LYS A 26 13.71 -12.88 -12.13
N LEU A 27 12.51 -13.27 -11.69
CA LEU A 27 11.30 -12.48 -11.97
C LEU A 27 11.35 -11.11 -11.27
N LEU A 28 11.85 -11.06 -10.03
CA LEU A 28 12.07 -9.81 -9.30
C LEU A 28 13.12 -8.92 -9.99
N ASP A 29 14.24 -9.49 -10.45
CA ASP A 29 15.26 -8.77 -11.21
C ASP A 29 14.67 -8.16 -12.49
N MET A 30 13.83 -8.94 -13.19
CA MET A 30 13.17 -8.56 -14.44
C MET A 30 12.22 -7.36 -14.31
N LEU A 31 11.63 -7.11 -13.12
CA LEU A 31 10.75 -5.95 -12.89
C LEU A 31 11.44 -4.62 -13.17
N THR A 32 12.73 -4.53 -12.88
CA THR A 32 13.51 -3.28 -12.98
C THR A 32 14.13 -3.06 -14.37
N LEU A 33 14.03 -4.05 -15.25
CA LEU A 33 14.66 -3.98 -16.57
C LEU A 33 13.87 -3.10 -17.54
N THR A 34 14.59 -2.32 -18.36
CA THR A 34 14.04 -1.72 -19.58
C THR A 34 13.46 -2.80 -20.50
N VAL A 35 12.45 -2.46 -21.30
CA VAL A 35 11.80 -3.41 -22.22
C VAL A 35 12.79 -4.17 -23.12
N PRO A 36 13.78 -3.54 -23.78
CA PRO A 36 14.73 -4.27 -24.62
C PRO A 36 15.61 -5.27 -23.85
N LYS A 37 16.07 -4.92 -22.64
CA LYS A 37 16.85 -5.82 -21.78
C LYS A 37 16.02 -7.01 -21.31
N LEU A 38 14.75 -6.78 -20.95
CA LEU A 38 13.82 -7.85 -20.62
C LEU A 38 13.62 -8.79 -21.81
N GLU A 39 13.29 -8.25 -22.98
CA GLU A 39 13.08 -9.04 -24.22
C GLU A 39 14.33 -9.85 -24.60
N SER A 40 15.53 -9.30 -24.41
CA SER A 40 16.79 -10.03 -24.60
C SER A 40 16.94 -11.20 -23.60
N GLN A 41 16.60 -11.02 -22.33
CA GLN A 41 16.66 -12.11 -21.35
C GLN A 41 15.60 -13.18 -21.60
N LEU A 42 14.40 -12.78 -22.02
CA LEU A 42 13.29 -13.67 -22.32
C LEU A 42 13.54 -14.51 -23.57
N SER A 43 14.08 -13.91 -24.63
CA SER A 43 14.42 -14.64 -25.85
C SER A 43 15.49 -15.73 -25.61
N GLY A 44 16.50 -15.43 -24.78
CA GLY A 44 17.47 -16.44 -24.30
C GLY A 44 16.84 -17.60 -23.51
N ARG A 45 15.62 -17.41 -22.99
CA ARG A 45 14.82 -18.42 -22.27
C ARG A 45 13.66 -18.99 -23.10
N LYS A 46 13.65 -18.76 -24.42
CA LYS A 46 12.61 -19.22 -25.36
C LYS A 46 11.22 -18.62 -25.13
N TYR A 47 11.15 -17.45 -24.50
CA TYR A 47 9.93 -16.64 -24.44
C TYR A 47 9.92 -15.63 -25.59
N PHE A 48 8.84 -15.62 -26.36
CA PHE A 48 8.68 -14.75 -27.51
C PHE A 48 7.42 -13.91 -27.39
N SER A 49 7.52 -12.65 -27.79
CA SER A 49 6.37 -11.74 -27.80
C SER A 49 5.28 -12.27 -28.74
N THR A 50 4.04 -12.26 -28.28
CA THR A 50 2.86 -12.69 -29.06
C THR A 50 1.86 -11.58 -29.30
N GLY A 51 1.98 -10.46 -28.59
CA GLY A 51 1.05 -9.36 -28.74
C GLY A 51 1.32 -8.24 -27.74
N THR A 52 0.77 -7.08 -28.06
CA THR A 52 0.68 -5.93 -27.15
C THR A 52 -0.78 -5.50 -27.12
N GLU A 53 -1.33 -5.40 -25.92
CA GLU A 53 -2.70 -4.98 -25.67
C GLU A 53 -2.69 -3.63 -24.97
N LEU A 54 -3.61 -2.76 -25.38
CA LEU A 54 -3.83 -1.44 -24.79
C LEU A 54 -5.18 -1.47 -24.09
N SER A 55 -5.20 -1.20 -22.78
CA SER A 55 -6.42 -1.10 -21.99
C SER A 55 -6.36 0.16 -21.13
N GLY A 56 -7.09 1.19 -21.55
CA GLY A 56 -6.96 2.55 -21.00
C GLY A 56 -5.50 3.03 -21.10
N ASP A 57 -4.94 3.46 -19.97
CA ASP A 57 -3.55 3.92 -19.86
C ASP A 57 -2.54 2.78 -19.62
N THR A 58 -2.99 1.53 -19.66
CA THR A 58 -2.14 0.35 -19.40
C THR A 58 -1.71 -0.31 -20.71
N ILE A 59 -0.39 -0.46 -20.88
CA ILE A 59 0.20 -1.25 -21.98
C ILE A 59 0.59 -2.62 -21.43
N THR A 60 0.02 -3.69 -21.97
CA THR A 60 0.39 -5.06 -21.60
C THR A 60 1.07 -5.76 -22.77
N LYS A 61 2.31 -6.21 -22.57
CA LYS A 61 3.03 -7.07 -23.50
C LYS A 61 2.99 -8.52 -23.03
N THR A 62 2.61 -9.42 -23.92
CA THR A 62 2.49 -10.86 -23.63
C THR A 62 3.60 -11.63 -24.31
N TYR A 63 4.28 -12.49 -23.54
CA TYR A 63 5.33 -13.39 -24.00
C TYR A 63 4.92 -14.83 -23.72
N THR A 64 5.07 -15.71 -24.72
CA THR A 64 4.76 -17.13 -24.58
C THR A 64 6.01 -17.97 -24.70
N TYR A 65 6.11 -18.99 -23.85
CA TYR A 65 7.17 -19.98 -23.97
C TYR A 65 6.92 -20.86 -25.20
N ARG A 66 7.93 -21.03 -26.05
CA ARG A 66 7.86 -21.93 -27.21
C ARG A 66 9.00 -22.93 -27.17
N THR A 67 8.67 -24.22 -27.13
CA THR A 67 9.65 -25.28 -27.31
C THR A 67 10.08 -25.35 -28.77
N VAL A 68 11.32 -24.97 -29.08
CA VAL A 68 11.90 -25.16 -30.41
C VAL A 68 12.22 -26.65 -30.57
N PHE A 69 11.33 -27.40 -31.21
CA PHE A 69 11.58 -28.80 -31.55
C PHE A 69 12.61 -28.89 -32.68
N LYS A 70 13.90 -28.94 -32.32
CA LYS A 70 14.96 -29.38 -33.24
C LYS A 70 14.92 -30.92 -33.27
N ASN A 71 14.42 -31.48 -34.37
CA ASN A 71 14.38 -32.91 -34.73
C ASN A 71 13.18 -33.73 -34.24
N SER A 72 12.46 -34.27 -35.23
CA SER A 72 11.09 -34.79 -35.20
C SER A 72 10.93 -36.27 -34.80
N LYS A 73 11.73 -36.81 -33.86
CA LYS A 73 11.63 -38.25 -33.50
C LYS A 73 11.32 -38.61 -32.04
N LYS A 74 11.17 -37.65 -31.14
CA LYS A 74 10.54 -37.89 -29.82
C LYS A 74 9.61 -36.73 -29.46
N LYS A 75 8.37 -36.80 -29.96
CA LYS A 75 7.28 -35.90 -29.56
C LYS A 75 6.78 -36.32 -28.17
N GLN A 76 7.49 -35.92 -27.12
CA GLN A 76 6.81 -35.67 -25.85
C GLN A 76 6.56 -34.15 -25.84
N ALA A 77 5.35 -33.75 -26.24
CA ALA A 77 4.95 -32.37 -26.12
C ALA A 77 5.00 -32.01 -24.63
N GLU A 78 5.80 -31.02 -24.25
CA GLU A 78 5.72 -30.44 -22.93
C GLU A 78 4.26 -29.98 -22.74
N THR A 79 3.53 -30.61 -21.84
CA THR A 79 2.10 -30.31 -21.59
C THR A 79 1.94 -29.04 -20.76
N ILE A 80 3.06 -28.50 -20.26
CA ILE A 80 3.10 -27.30 -19.42
C ILE A 80 3.14 -26.06 -20.33
N SER A 81 2.09 -25.25 -20.24
CA SER A 81 2.02 -23.96 -20.91
C SER A 81 2.51 -22.87 -19.96
N ARG A 82 3.34 -21.95 -20.47
CA ARG A 82 3.89 -20.82 -19.70
C ARG A 82 3.70 -19.51 -20.45
N LYS A 83 3.31 -18.46 -19.72
CA LYS A 83 3.18 -17.10 -20.23
C LYS A 83 3.83 -16.13 -19.25
N LEU A 84 4.34 -15.03 -19.78
CA LEU A 84 4.79 -13.89 -19.00
C LEU A 84 4.10 -12.65 -19.56
N LEU A 85 3.51 -11.85 -18.68
CA LEU A 85 2.91 -10.58 -19.04
C LEU A 85 3.70 -9.48 -18.35
N ARG A 86 4.00 -8.42 -19.10
CA ARG A 86 4.50 -7.17 -18.52
C ARG A 86 3.47 -6.08 -18.78
N SER A 87 2.86 -5.59 -17.72
CA SER A 87 1.96 -4.45 -17.77
C SER A 87 2.68 -3.20 -17.27
N LEU A 88 2.50 -2.10 -17.98
CA LEU A 88 3.03 -0.79 -17.62
C LEU A 88 1.86 0.19 -17.53
N LEU A 89 1.67 0.77 -16.35
CA LEU A 89 0.73 1.86 -16.11
C LEU A 89 1.54 3.06 -15.59
N LYS A 90 1.57 4.14 -16.37
CA LYS A 90 2.50 5.27 -16.16
C LYS A 90 3.95 4.75 -16.07
N GLU A 91 4.62 4.95 -14.94
CA GLU A 91 5.99 4.50 -14.69
C GLU A 91 6.06 3.17 -13.92
N THR A 92 4.92 2.57 -13.61
CA THR A 92 4.88 1.38 -12.74
C THR A 92 4.73 0.10 -13.55
N ALA A 93 5.70 -0.79 -13.41
CA ALA A 93 5.72 -2.08 -14.09
C ALA A 93 5.19 -3.20 -13.18
N VAL A 94 4.32 -4.04 -13.73
CA VAL A 94 3.87 -5.30 -13.15
C VAL A 94 4.37 -6.43 -14.03
N LEU A 95 4.90 -7.48 -13.41
CA LEU A 95 5.31 -8.69 -14.12
C LEU A 95 4.49 -9.88 -13.64
N THR A 96 3.71 -10.48 -14.53
CA THR A 96 2.87 -11.64 -14.22
C THR A 96 3.42 -12.88 -14.90
N TYR A 97 3.85 -13.85 -14.10
CA TYR A 97 4.17 -15.19 -14.59
C TYR A 97 2.93 -16.07 -14.49
N GLN A 98 2.63 -16.82 -15.55
CA GLN A 98 1.55 -17.79 -15.58
C GLN A 98 2.04 -19.14 -16.06
N THR A 99 1.59 -20.20 -15.39
CA THR A 99 1.93 -21.59 -15.73
C THR A 99 0.75 -22.51 -15.48
N THR A 100 0.67 -23.62 -16.20
CA THR A 100 -0.25 -24.72 -15.89
C THR A 100 0.38 -25.77 -14.95
N SER A 101 1.61 -25.55 -14.49
CA SER A 101 2.31 -26.45 -13.56
C SER A 101 2.16 -25.98 -12.12
N ALA A 102 1.44 -26.77 -11.30
CA ALA A 102 1.33 -26.52 -9.86
C ALA A 102 2.70 -26.52 -9.16
N THR A 103 3.62 -27.41 -9.59
CA THR A 103 4.96 -27.53 -9.00
C THR A 103 5.82 -26.28 -9.23
N GLU A 104 5.75 -25.67 -10.41
CA GLU A 104 6.46 -24.41 -10.67
C GLU A 104 5.91 -23.28 -9.80
N TYR A 105 4.58 -23.18 -9.72
CA TYR A 105 3.89 -22.20 -8.88
C TYR A 105 4.30 -22.32 -7.40
N THR A 106 4.24 -23.52 -6.82
CA THR A 106 4.61 -23.73 -5.42
C THR A 106 6.09 -23.46 -5.18
N THR A 107 6.96 -23.86 -6.11
CA THR A 107 8.40 -23.61 -6.02
C THR A 107 8.71 -22.11 -5.99
N ILE A 108 8.06 -21.31 -6.85
CA ILE A 108 8.26 -19.85 -6.86
C ILE A 108 7.80 -19.24 -5.53
N ILE A 109 6.65 -19.65 -5.00
CA ILE A 109 6.14 -19.17 -3.71
C ILE A 109 7.10 -19.52 -2.58
N GLU A 110 7.63 -20.76 -2.54
CA GLU A 110 8.61 -21.16 -1.52
C GLU A 110 9.89 -20.33 -1.59
N VAL A 111 10.36 -19.99 -2.78
CA VAL A 111 11.53 -19.12 -2.95
C VAL A 111 11.23 -17.69 -2.49
N LEU A 112 10.05 -17.14 -2.79
CA LEU A 112 9.63 -15.84 -2.27
C LEU A 112 9.64 -15.83 -0.73
N LYS A 113 9.05 -16.85 -0.09
CA LYS A 113 9.03 -16.98 1.37
C LYS A 113 10.43 -17.06 1.98
N LYS A 114 11.31 -17.87 1.37
CA LYS A 114 12.72 -17.97 1.78
C LYS A 114 13.47 -16.63 1.64
N SER A 115 12.98 -15.76 0.76
CA SER A 115 13.53 -14.42 0.52
C SER A 115 12.89 -13.34 1.40
N GLY A 116 12.08 -13.71 2.40
CA GLY A 116 11.51 -12.76 3.37
C GLY A 116 10.07 -12.33 3.09
N PHE A 117 9.47 -12.77 1.97
CA PHE A 117 8.06 -12.50 1.70
C PHE A 117 7.13 -13.26 2.65
N TYR A 118 6.09 -12.57 3.12
CA TYR A 118 5.08 -13.16 4.00
C TYR A 118 3.67 -12.81 3.53
N CYS A 119 2.71 -13.67 3.87
CA CYS A 119 1.28 -13.48 3.64
C CYS A 119 0.55 -13.69 4.97
N GLU A 120 -0.08 -12.62 5.49
CA GLU A 120 -0.63 -12.58 6.86
C GLU A 120 -1.65 -13.70 7.12
N TYR A 121 -2.46 -14.04 6.10
CA TYR A 121 -3.58 -14.96 6.20
C TYR A 121 -3.34 -16.32 5.53
N GLU A 122 -2.10 -16.64 5.13
CA GLU A 122 -1.84 -17.89 4.40
C GLU A 122 -2.25 -19.16 5.19
N LYS A 123 -2.20 -19.10 6.52
CA LYS A 123 -2.54 -20.22 7.41
C LYS A 123 -3.98 -20.14 7.91
N ASP A 124 -4.76 -19.15 7.50
CA ASP A 124 -6.15 -19.02 7.91
C ASP A 124 -7.02 -19.97 7.08
N SER A 125 -7.30 -21.15 7.64
CA SER A 125 -8.15 -22.15 6.99
C SER A 125 -9.64 -21.77 6.99
N THR A 126 -10.04 -20.69 7.65
CA THR A 126 -11.43 -20.27 7.74
C THR A 126 -11.88 -19.47 6.51
N ILE A 127 -10.94 -18.99 5.70
CA ILE A 127 -11.22 -18.14 4.54
C ILE A 127 -10.54 -18.72 3.30
N THR A 128 -11.33 -19.07 2.28
CA THR A 128 -10.79 -19.41 0.95
C THR A 128 -10.52 -18.12 0.19
N HIS A 129 -9.25 -17.74 0.05
CA HIS A 129 -8.87 -16.53 -0.65
C HIS A 129 -8.78 -16.74 -2.16
N ALA A 130 -9.34 -15.80 -2.95
CA ALA A 130 -9.21 -15.80 -4.40
C ALA A 130 -7.75 -15.58 -4.86
N ALA A 131 -6.95 -14.90 -4.03
CA ALA A 131 -5.52 -14.70 -4.22
C ALA A 131 -4.81 -14.57 -2.85
N TYR A 132 -3.58 -15.05 -2.79
CA TYR A 132 -2.67 -14.83 -1.67
C TYR A 132 -1.74 -13.66 -1.98
N LEU A 133 -1.65 -12.71 -1.06
CA LEU A 133 -0.79 -11.56 -1.19
C LEU A 133 0.43 -11.72 -0.30
N TYR A 134 1.60 -11.81 -0.93
CA TYR A 134 2.88 -11.80 -0.25
C TYR A 134 3.52 -10.41 -0.32
N GLN A 135 4.10 -9.94 0.77
CA GLN A 135 4.72 -8.62 0.86
C GLN A 135 6.13 -8.73 1.45
N HIS A 136 7.06 -7.91 0.95
CA HIS A 136 8.41 -7.75 1.47
C HIS A 136 8.97 -6.42 0.99
N ASP A 137 9.43 -5.56 1.91
CA ASP A 137 10.02 -4.27 1.57
C ASP A 137 9.12 -3.43 0.64
N ASP A 138 9.66 -2.93 -0.47
CA ASP A 138 8.92 -2.21 -1.52
C ASP A 138 8.31 -3.14 -2.60
N TYR A 139 8.31 -4.46 -2.36
CA TYR A 139 7.76 -5.46 -3.26
C TYR A 139 6.46 -6.10 -2.75
N SER A 140 5.60 -6.48 -3.71
CA SER A 140 4.47 -7.36 -3.45
C SER A 140 4.31 -8.41 -4.54
N ALA A 141 3.78 -9.57 -4.16
CA ALA A 141 3.49 -10.68 -5.05
C ALA A 141 2.06 -11.18 -4.81
N SER A 142 1.20 -11.12 -5.81
CA SER A 142 -0.12 -11.72 -5.76
C SER A 142 -0.10 -13.07 -6.45
N ALA A 143 -0.48 -14.12 -5.73
CA ALA A 143 -0.54 -15.49 -6.23
C ALA A 143 -2.00 -15.95 -6.32
N SER A 144 -2.44 -16.41 -7.49
CA SER A 144 -3.83 -16.83 -7.71
C SER A 144 -3.92 -18.03 -8.64
N VAL A 145 -5.07 -18.70 -8.60
CA VAL A 145 -5.38 -19.84 -9.47
C VAL A 145 -6.68 -19.55 -10.18
N LYS A 146 -6.68 -19.63 -11.51
CA LYS A 146 -7.87 -19.47 -12.34
C LYS A 146 -8.06 -20.70 -13.20
N LYS A 147 -9.29 -21.21 -13.27
CA LYS A 147 -9.65 -22.29 -14.18
C LYS A 147 -10.06 -21.72 -15.54
N GLU A 148 -9.41 -22.13 -16.61
CA GLU A 148 -9.69 -21.73 -17.99
C GLU A 148 -9.66 -22.98 -18.88
N ASP A 149 -10.69 -23.21 -19.69
CA ASP A 149 -10.83 -24.38 -20.57
C ASP A 149 -10.53 -25.72 -19.89
N ASN A 150 -11.04 -25.88 -18.66
CA ASN A 150 -10.86 -27.05 -17.80
C ASN A 150 -9.40 -27.33 -17.39
N LYS A 151 -8.51 -26.33 -17.49
CA LYS A 151 -7.14 -26.36 -16.97
C LYS A 151 -6.95 -25.28 -15.91
N ASP A 152 -6.16 -25.60 -14.89
CA ASP A 152 -5.78 -24.63 -13.88
C ASP A 152 -4.58 -23.81 -14.37
N TRP A 153 -4.74 -22.50 -14.37
CA TRP A 153 -3.69 -21.52 -14.60
C TRP A 153 -3.31 -20.88 -13.28
N TYR A 154 -2.07 -21.14 -12.89
CA TYR A 154 -1.44 -20.55 -11.73
C TYR A 154 -0.77 -19.25 -12.14
N SER A 155 -1.06 -18.16 -11.45
CA SER A 155 -0.53 -16.83 -11.77
C SER A 155 0.20 -16.25 -10.55
N ILE A 156 1.37 -15.65 -10.79
CA ILE A 156 2.14 -14.90 -9.81
C ILE A 156 2.44 -13.52 -10.42
N SER A 157 1.79 -12.48 -9.90
CA SER A 157 1.96 -11.09 -10.30
C SER A 157 2.86 -10.38 -9.31
N LEU A 158 4.02 -9.94 -9.77
CA LEU A 158 5.01 -9.22 -8.98
C LEU A 158 4.94 -7.73 -9.29
N TYR A 159 5.13 -6.93 -8.25
CA TYR A 159 5.06 -5.48 -8.30
C TYR A 159 6.14 -4.89 -7.40
N LYS A 160 6.76 -3.79 -7.84
CA LYS A 160 7.66 -2.96 -7.06
C LYS A 160 7.07 -1.55 -6.94
N LYS A 161 6.82 -1.08 -5.72
CA LYS A 161 6.40 0.31 -5.48
C LYS A 161 7.60 1.22 -5.66
N VAL A 162 7.43 2.29 -6.44
CA VAL A 162 8.35 3.41 -6.39
C VAL A 162 7.91 4.29 -5.21
N LEU A 163 8.78 4.40 -4.21
CA LEU A 163 8.56 5.23 -3.02
C LEU A 163 9.19 6.62 -3.23
N PRO A 164 8.63 7.68 -2.63
CA PRO A 164 9.15 9.04 -2.74
C PRO A 164 10.56 9.15 -2.14
N VAL A 165 11.42 10.04 -2.65
CA VAL A 165 12.74 10.27 -2.04
C VAL A 165 12.55 11.05 -0.73
N THR A 166 13.44 10.89 0.24
CA THR A 166 13.31 11.54 1.57
C THR A 166 13.24 13.06 1.50
N SER A 167 13.86 13.65 0.48
CA SER A 167 13.75 15.08 0.18
C SER A 167 12.35 15.52 -0.22
N ASP A 168 11.44 14.62 -0.56
CA ASP A 168 10.16 14.96 -1.20
C ASP A 168 9.01 15.03 -0.18
N LEU A 169 9.20 14.49 1.03
CA LEU A 169 8.18 14.49 2.09
C LEU A 169 8.16 15.82 2.84
N HIS A 170 7.19 16.68 2.52
CA HIS A 170 7.04 17.98 3.17
C HIS A 170 5.69 18.14 3.87
N PHE A 171 4.65 17.53 3.31
CA PHE A 171 3.28 17.69 3.76
C PHE A 171 2.66 16.35 4.13
N ALA A 172 1.59 16.38 4.92
CA ALA A 172 0.85 15.17 5.32
C ALA A 172 0.32 14.40 4.09
N GLU A 173 -0.04 15.11 3.01
CA GLU A 173 -0.48 14.51 1.74
C GLU A 173 0.58 13.62 1.10
N ASP A 174 1.87 13.90 1.31
CA ASP A 174 2.95 13.09 0.73
C ASP A 174 3.02 11.70 1.42
N LEU A 175 2.48 11.58 2.64
CA LEU A 175 2.34 10.30 3.33
C LEU A 175 1.30 9.36 2.70
N LEU A 176 0.40 9.88 1.84
CA LEU A 176 -0.60 9.06 1.16
C LEU A 176 0.02 8.10 0.13
N GLU A 177 1.28 8.30 -0.25
CA GLU A 177 2.01 7.39 -1.14
C GLU A 177 2.34 6.03 -0.49
N PHE A 178 2.37 5.98 0.85
CA PHE A 178 2.67 4.76 1.62
C PHE A 178 1.42 3.89 1.80
N THR A 179 1.02 3.26 0.71
CA THR A 179 -0.22 2.48 0.59
C THR A 179 -0.23 1.10 1.28
N SER A 180 0.80 0.79 2.07
CA SER A 180 0.86 -0.40 2.94
C SER A 180 1.72 -0.17 4.17
N HIS A 181 1.51 -0.98 5.20
CA HIS A 181 2.37 -1.04 6.39
C HIS A 181 3.83 -1.36 6.03
N GLU A 182 4.05 -2.26 5.09
CA GLU A 182 5.37 -2.72 4.66
C GLU A 182 6.16 -1.58 4.01
N TYR A 183 5.50 -0.73 3.22
CA TYR A 183 6.13 0.45 2.65
C TYR A 183 6.54 1.47 3.72
N LEU A 184 5.73 1.62 4.77
CA LEU A 184 6.10 2.45 5.92
C LEU A 184 7.33 1.89 6.63
N VAL A 185 7.34 0.58 6.92
CA VAL A 185 8.45 -0.08 7.63
C VAL A 185 9.74 -0.01 6.82
N TYR A 186 9.66 -0.27 5.51
CA TYR A 186 10.82 -0.21 4.62
C TYR A 186 11.42 1.19 4.58
N TYR A 187 10.57 2.21 4.51
CA TYR A 187 11.00 3.59 4.33
C TYR A 187 11.45 4.27 5.62
N PHE A 188 10.63 4.20 6.67
CA PHE A 188 10.87 4.89 7.95
C PHE A 188 11.61 4.01 8.96
N GLY A 189 11.75 2.70 8.69
CA GLY A 189 12.36 1.73 9.59
C GLY A 189 11.37 1.14 10.59
N ALA A 190 11.55 -0.15 10.89
CA ALA A 190 10.68 -0.92 11.79
C ALA A 190 10.60 -0.35 13.23
N SER A 191 11.62 0.38 13.69
CA SER A 191 11.60 1.05 14.99
C SER A 191 10.61 2.21 15.07
N ASN A 192 10.26 2.79 13.93
CA ASN A 192 9.41 3.98 13.83
C ASN A 192 7.97 3.67 13.44
N VAL A 193 7.66 2.41 13.08
CA VAL A 193 6.34 2.02 12.58
C VAL A 193 5.81 0.84 13.38
N LYS A 194 4.60 0.98 13.91
CA LYS A 194 3.98 -0.04 14.76
C LYS A 194 2.63 -0.50 14.21
N LYS A 195 2.41 -1.82 14.15
CA LYS A 195 1.07 -2.38 13.96
C LYS A 195 0.25 -2.12 15.22
N ASP A 196 -0.95 -1.56 15.09
CA ASP A 196 -1.81 -1.28 16.23
C ASP A 196 -3.30 -1.45 15.85
N VAL A 197 -4.17 -1.14 16.81
CA VAL A 197 -5.61 -1.19 16.74
C VAL A 197 -6.18 0.15 17.22
N TYR A 198 -7.05 0.74 16.41
CA TYR A 198 -7.72 2.00 16.70
C TYR A 198 -9.16 1.75 17.14
N TYR A 199 -9.60 2.42 18.20
CA TYR A 199 -10.96 2.34 18.75
C TYR A 199 -11.76 3.61 18.41
N PHE A 200 -12.78 3.48 17.57
CA PHE A 200 -13.73 4.56 17.35
C PHE A 200 -14.80 4.61 18.45
N ALA A 201 -15.50 5.74 18.57
CA ALA A 201 -16.49 5.97 19.62
C ALA A 201 -17.69 5.00 19.62
N LYS A 202 -17.95 4.29 18.52
CA LYS A 202 -19.09 3.36 18.36
C LYS A 202 -18.74 1.88 18.55
N ASN A 203 -17.64 1.58 19.25
CA ASN A 203 -17.06 0.23 19.36
C ASN A 203 -16.53 -0.34 18.03
N ASP A 204 -16.39 0.48 16.99
CA ASP A 204 -15.70 0.05 15.77
C ASP A 204 -14.21 -0.03 16.07
N ILE A 205 -13.63 -1.18 15.74
CA ILE A 205 -12.22 -1.49 15.98
C ILE A 205 -11.58 -1.76 14.63
N VAL A 206 -10.55 -1.01 14.29
CA VAL A 206 -9.85 -1.17 13.01
C VAL A 206 -8.36 -1.42 13.21
N ASN A 207 -7.81 -2.30 12.38
CA ASN A 207 -6.37 -2.48 12.28
C ASN A 207 -5.74 -1.24 11.64
N CYS A 208 -4.75 -0.67 12.31
CA CYS A 208 -4.07 0.54 11.85
C CYS A 208 -2.54 0.39 11.89
N SER A 209 -1.81 1.38 11.42
CA SER A 209 -0.38 1.50 11.64
C SER A 209 -0.04 2.86 12.18
N VAL A 210 0.86 2.91 13.16
CA VAL A 210 1.25 4.17 13.81
C VAL A 210 2.69 4.46 13.44
N LEU A 211 2.90 5.57 12.74
CA LEU A 211 4.20 6.12 12.42
C LEU A 211 4.63 7.06 13.56
N PHE A 212 5.89 6.99 13.99
CA PHE A 212 6.50 7.80 15.05
C PHE A 212 5.64 7.94 16.32
N ILE A 213 5.18 6.81 16.86
CA ILE A 213 4.32 6.75 18.05
C ILE A 213 4.87 7.57 19.23
N ASN A 214 3.99 8.29 19.92
CA ASN A 214 4.30 9.17 21.06
C ASN A 214 5.22 10.36 20.74
N THR A 215 5.31 10.79 19.47
CA THR A 215 6.08 11.96 19.07
C THR A 215 5.21 13.02 18.39
N LYS A 216 5.77 14.23 18.17
CA LYS A 216 5.12 15.28 17.37
C LYS A 216 4.95 14.90 15.89
N LEU A 217 5.61 13.85 15.42
CA LEU A 217 5.48 13.34 14.04
C LEU A 217 4.48 12.17 13.95
N GLN A 218 3.72 11.88 15.02
CA GLN A 218 2.82 10.74 15.03
C GLN A 218 1.74 10.85 13.95
N VAL A 219 1.58 9.79 13.15
CA VAL A 219 0.47 9.66 12.18
C VAL A 219 -0.09 8.25 12.27
N ILE A 220 -1.42 8.15 12.28
CA ILE A 220 -2.14 6.88 12.32
C ILE A 220 -2.72 6.62 10.94
N PHE A 221 -2.29 5.52 10.33
CA PHE A 221 -2.79 5.02 9.06
C PHE A 221 -3.94 4.05 9.34
N ILE A 222 -5.15 4.43 8.95
CA ILE A 222 -6.30 3.53 8.94
C ILE A 222 -6.35 2.84 7.58
N TRP A 223 -6.47 1.52 7.60
CA TRP A 223 -6.41 0.71 6.39
C TRP A 223 -7.80 0.21 5.99
N LYS A 224 -8.16 0.41 4.72
CA LYS A 224 -9.37 -0.15 4.11
C LYS A 224 -9.28 -1.67 4.01
N ASP A 225 -8.11 -2.19 3.69
CA ASP A 225 -7.78 -3.62 3.85
C ASP A 225 -7.01 -3.81 5.16
N GLY A 226 -7.73 -3.91 6.27
CA GLY A 226 -7.16 -4.08 7.60
C GLY A 226 -6.47 -5.44 7.83
N LEU A 227 -6.75 -6.45 7.00
CA LEU A 227 -6.10 -7.77 7.09
C LEU A 227 -4.68 -7.69 6.55
N ASN A 228 -4.50 -7.10 5.38
CA ASN A 228 -3.18 -6.88 4.78
C ASN A 228 -2.51 -5.58 5.22
N ARG A 229 -3.23 -4.70 5.93
CA ARG A 229 -2.81 -3.33 6.27
C ARG A 229 -2.39 -2.55 5.02
N ARG A 230 -3.27 -2.58 4.01
CA ARG A 230 -3.09 -1.92 2.71
C ARG A 230 -4.28 -1.05 2.38
N LYS A 231 -4.08 -0.17 1.38
CA LYS A 231 -5.06 0.79 0.88
C LYS A 231 -5.51 1.70 2.01
N ILE A 232 -5.00 2.92 2.02
CA ILE A 232 -5.35 3.89 3.05
C ILE A 232 -6.86 4.15 2.96
N ASP A 233 -7.55 4.09 4.09
CA ASP A 233 -8.90 4.65 4.24
C ASP A 233 -8.77 6.14 4.56
N ASN A 234 -8.04 6.44 5.64
CA ASN A 234 -7.66 7.79 6.03
C ASN A 234 -6.41 7.80 6.93
N LEU A 235 -5.78 8.97 7.03
CA LEU A 235 -4.69 9.25 7.96
C LEU A 235 -5.22 10.15 9.08
N LEU A 236 -4.87 9.85 10.34
CA LEU A 236 -5.22 10.67 11.49
C LEU A 236 -3.97 11.23 12.15
N PHE A 237 -3.96 12.53 12.43
CA PHE A 237 -2.89 13.18 13.19
C PHE A 237 -3.40 14.40 13.97
N GLY A 238 -2.72 14.68 15.08
CA GLY A 238 -3.13 15.67 16.07
C GLY A 238 -4.18 15.16 17.06
N GLY A 239 -4.14 15.66 18.29
CA GLY A 239 -5.13 15.37 19.32
C GLY A 239 -4.82 14.09 20.10
N GLN A 240 -5.86 13.51 20.72
CA GLN A 240 -5.75 12.26 21.48
C GLN A 240 -6.51 11.16 20.77
N HIS A 241 -5.78 10.11 20.40
CA HIS A 241 -6.33 8.97 19.70
C HIS A 241 -6.46 7.78 20.65
N LYS A 242 -7.55 7.04 20.51
CA LYS A 242 -7.77 5.81 21.28
C LYS A 242 -7.09 4.64 20.59
N LEU A 243 -5.77 4.56 20.74
CA LEU A 243 -4.98 3.42 20.27
C LEU A 243 -4.82 2.37 21.37
N LYS A 244 -4.84 1.09 21.00
CA LYS A 244 -4.61 -0.01 21.97
C LYS A 244 -3.28 0.15 22.70
N SER A 245 -2.23 0.56 21.99
CA SER A 245 -0.93 0.76 22.63
C SER A 245 -0.77 2.07 23.42
N GLN A 246 -1.80 2.92 23.45
CA GLN A 246 -1.82 4.19 24.19
C GLN A 246 -2.95 4.21 25.25
N GLN A 247 -3.51 3.07 25.65
CA GLN A 247 -4.57 3.03 26.67
C GLN A 247 -4.13 3.66 28.01
N ASP A 248 -2.85 3.52 28.37
CA ASP A 248 -2.26 4.09 29.60
C ASP A 248 -1.47 5.40 29.33
N TYR A 249 -1.59 5.96 28.12
CA TYR A 249 -0.85 7.16 27.73
C TYR A 249 -1.75 8.40 27.82
N ASP A 250 -1.60 9.14 28.93
CA ASP A 250 -2.47 10.29 29.25
C ASP A 250 -2.05 11.60 28.55
N LYS A 251 -0.99 11.60 27.74
CA LYS A 251 -0.50 12.83 27.11
C LYS A 251 -1.20 13.07 25.77
N LEU A 252 -1.81 14.24 25.66
CA LEU A 252 -2.31 14.77 24.39
C LEU A 252 -1.14 15.07 23.44
N ILE A 253 -1.21 14.60 22.19
CA ILE A 253 -0.32 15.07 21.13
C ILE A 253 -0.94 16.35 20.57
N ALA A 254 -0.86 17.41 21.37
CA ALA A 254 -1.52 18.69 21.09
C ALA A 254 -0.91 19.42 19.89
N GLU A 255 0.40 19.22 19.67
CA GLU A 255 1.14 19.80 18.56
C GLU A 255 1.70 18.67 17.69
N ASN A 256 1.22 18.59 16.45
CA ASN A 256 1.74 17.70 15.43
C ASN A 256 2.51 18.51 14.38
N SER A 257 3.67 18.03 13.96
CA SER A 257 4.54 18.73 13.01
C SER A 257 4.12 18.55 11.55
N TRP A 258 3.19 17.64 11.25
CA TRP A 258 2.63 17.50 9.91
C TRP A 258 1.64 18.63 9.63
N MET A 259 1.80 19.25 8.47
CA MET A 259 0.91 20.26 7.93
C MET A 259 0.34 19.81 6.59
N LEU A 260 -0.88 20.24 6.28
CA LEU A 260 -1.48 20.09 4.96
C LEU A 260 -0.80 21.05 3.98
N LYS A 261 -0.88 20.74 2.68
CA LYS A 261 -0.45 21.64 1.58
C LYS A 261 -1.15 23.00 1.62
N SER A 262 -2.35 23.04 2.19
CA SER A 262 -3.10 24.28 2.43
C SER A 262 -2.53 25.15 3.55
N GLY A 263 -1.62 24.62 4.37
CA GLY A 263 -1.04 25.28 5.54
C GLY A 263 -1.68 24.88 6.87
N VAL A 264 -2.81 24.18 6.86
CA VAL A 264 -3.52 23.76 8.09
C VAL A 264 -2.71 22.71 8.84
N HIS A 265 -2.56 22.86 10.16
CA HIS A 265 -1.86 21.90 11.01
C HIS A 265 -2.54 21.78 12.38
N ALA A 266 -2.27 20.69 13.09
CA ALA A 266 -2.77 20.51 14.46
C ALA A 266 -2.15 21.55 15.41
N GLY A 267 -2.96 22.05 16.34
CA GLY A 267 -2.61 23.16 17.24
C GLY A 267 -2.87 24.55 16.66
N MET A 268 -3.19 24.67 15.36
CA MET A 268 -3.49 25.96 14.72
C MET A 268 -4.70 26.64 15.39
N PRO A 269 -4.57 27.86 15.94
CA PRO A 269 -5.69 28.62 16.49
C PRO A 269 -6.77 28.90 15.43
N LEU A 270 -8.04 28.96 15.84
CA LEU A 270 -9.15 29.25 14.94
C LEU A 270 -8.99 30.59 14.21
N VAL A 271 -8.39 31.59 14.86
CA VAL A 271 -8.09 32.89 14.25
C VAL A 271 -7.12 32.76 13.06
N GLU A 272 -6.08 31.94 13.20
CA GLU A 272 -5.11 31.70 12.13
C GLU A 272 -5.74 30.90 11.00
N LEU A 273 -6.53 29.86 11.33
CA LEU A 273 -7.28 29.09 10.34
C LEU A 273 -8.26 29.97 9.54
N ARG A 274 -8.95 30.88 10.23
CA ARG A 274 -9.88 31.84 9.63
C ARG A 274 -9.16 32.85 8.72
N MET A 275 -7.98 33.31 9.11
CA MET A 275 -7.14 34.17 8.28
C MET A 275 -6.63 33.43 7.04
N LEU A 276 -6.13 32.19 7.22
CA LEU A 276 -5.65 31.33 6.14
C LEU A 276 -6.75 31.04 5.10
N ASN A 277 -7.98 30.80 5.56
CA ASN A 277 -9.13 30.56 4.69
C ASN A 277 -9.67 31.83 4.02
N GLU A 278 -9.31 33.02 4.51
CA GLU A 278 -9.77 34.34 4.07
C GLU A 278 -11.29 34.59 4.19
N LYS A 279 -12.11 33.56 4.39
CA LYS A 279 -13.56 33.64 4.66
C LYS A 279 -13.96 32.92 5.94
N ASN A 280 -15.16 33.27 6.43
CA ASN A 280 -15.73 32.69 7.63
C ASN A 280 -15.89 31.17 7.48
N ILE A 281 -15.61 30.45 8.56
CA ILE A 281 -15.61 29.00 8.61
C ILE A 281 -16.81 28.56 9.43
N SER A 282 -17.67 27.74 8.84
CA SER A 282 -18.75 27.09 9.57
C SER A 282 -18.28 25.73 10.09
N PHE A 283 -18.75 25.37 11.29
CA PHE A 283 -18.44 24.09 11.93
C PHE A 283 -19.59 23.63 12.83
N CYS A 284 -19.60 22.34 13.15
CA CYS A 284 -20.55 21.72 14.06
C CYS A 284 -20.40 22.27 15.49
N GLY A 285 -21.49 22.72 16.10
CA GLY A 285 -21.52 23.15 17.51
C GLY A 285 -21.63 21.97 18.50
N GLY A 286 -21.84 22.27 19.79
CA GLY A 286 -21.84 21.25 20.86
C GLY A 286 -22.95 20.19 20.78
N ASP A 287 -24.13 20.55 20.26
CA ASP A 287 -25.29 19.64 20.13
C ASP A 287 -25.22 18.76 18.86
N ALA A 288 -24.19 18.96 18.03
CA ALA A 288 -24.05 18.22 16.79
C ALA A 288 -23.47 16.81 17.02
N PRO A 289 -23.72 15.84 16.12
CA PRO A 289 -23.13 14.50 16.24
C PRO A 289 -21.60 14.47 16.24
N ASN A 290 -20.96 15.45 15.58
CA ASN A 290 -19.51 15.59 15.47
C ASN A 290 -19.09 17.03 15.84
N PRO A 291 -19.13 17.42 17.13
CA PRO A 291 -18.78 18.79 17.54
C PRO A 291 -17.38 19.19 17.07
N GLY A 292 -17.24 20.45 16.65
CA GLY A 292 -15.98 21.00 16.16
C GLY A 292 -15.62 20.64 14.70
N LEU A 293 -16.34 19.73 14.05
CA LEU A 293 -16.09 19.39 12.65
C LEU A 293 -16.34 20.58 11.73
N VAL A 294 -15.32 21.00 10.98
CA VAL A 294 -15.40 22.04 9.95
C VAL A 294 -16.15 21.52 8.72
N PHE A 295 -17.08 22.31 8.19
CA PHE A 295 -17.82 21.90 6.98
C PHE A 295 -16.95 22.04 5.72
N PRO A 296 -16.96 21.02 4.83
CA PRO A 296 -16.12 21.02 3.62
C PRO A 296 -16.55 22.07 2.58
N GLU A 297 -17.80 22.51 2.62
CA GLU A 297 -18.37 23.51 1.70
C GLU A 297 -18.06 24.97 2.10
N SER A 298 -17.03 25.18 2.94
CA SER A 298 -16.62 26.53 3.33
C SER A 298 -16.23 27.35 2.09
N THR A 299 -16.71 28.59 1.98
CA THR A 299 -16.58 29.40 0.75
C THR A 299 -15.20 30.05 0.57
N GLY A 300 -14.17 29.62 1.29
CA GLY A 300 -12.85 30.27 1.34
C GLY A 300 -11.78 29.68 0.43
N LYS A 301 -10.52 29.97 0.75
CA LYS A 301 -9.33 29.58 0.00
C LYS A 301 -8.85 28.16 0.31
N VAL A 302 -9.13 27.66 1.51
CA VAL A 302 -8.73 26.32 1.92
C VAL A 302 -9.78 25.31 1.45
N ASP A 303 -9.35 24.31 0.68
CA ASP A 303 -10.19 23.19 0.29
C ASP A 303 -10.13 22.09 1.37
N PHE A 304 -11.25 21.89 2.06
CA PHE A 304 -11.40 20.88 3.10
C PHE A 304 -12.00 19.56 2.57
N LYS A 305 -12.26 19.42 1.26
CA LYS A 305 -12.94 18.22 0.71
C LYS A 305 -12.23 16.90 0.97
N ASN A 306 -10.91 16.94 1.10
CA ASN A 306 -10.09 15.74 1.33
C ASN A 306 -9.56 15.68 2.76
N ALA A 307 -9.96 16.59 3.64
CA ALA A 307 -9.49 16.64 5.01
C ALA A 307 -10.59 17.08 5.97
N ASP A 308 -11.01 16.19 6.87
CA ASP A 308 -11.85 16.60 7.98
C ASP A 308 -10.98 17.27 9.05
N VAL A 309 -11.30 18.51 9.35
CA VAL A 309 -10.65 19.29 10.41
C VAL A 309 -11.59 19.36 11.59
N ILE A 310 -11.15 18.85 12.73
CA ILE A 310 -11.92 18.84 13.98
C ILE A 310 -11.31 19.86 14.92
N LEU A 311 -12.11 20.83 15.36
CA LEU A 311 -11.71 21.84 16.33
C LEU A 311 -11.88 21.33 17.75
N GLY A 312 -10.85 21.52 18.58
CA GLY A 312 -10.94 21.41 20.03
C GLY A 312 -11.28 22.77 20.64
N CYS A 313 -11.94 22.77 21.79
CA CYS A 313 -12.24 23.99 22.54
C CYS A 313 -11.78 23.88 23.99
N ILE A 314 -11.17 24.95 24.51
CA ILE A 314 -10.72 25.01 25.90
C ILE A 314 -11.84 25.51 26.84
N ASN A 315 -12.69 26.43 26.38
CA ASN A 315 -13.67 27.14 27.23
C ASN A 315 -15.10 27.10 26.67
N CYS A 316 -15.53 25.95 26.15
CA CYS A 316 -16.85 25.75 25.54
C CYS A 316 -17.79 24.88 26.41
N THR A 317 -18.04 25.29 27.65
CA THR A 317 -18.83 24.52 28.63
C THR A 317 -20.14 25.18 29.03
N ASP A 318 -20.60 26.19 28.30
CA ASP A 318 -21.86 26.89 28.56
C ASP A 318 -22.94 26.48 27.56
N ASP A 319 -24.18 26.67 28.00
CA ASP A 319 -25.40 26.35 27.27
C ASP A 319 -25.45 26.89 25.84
N LYS A 320 -24.83 28.05 25.56
CA LYS A 320 -24.85 28.64 24.21
C LYS A 320 -24.04 27.80 23.23
N PHE A 321 -22.90 27.26 23.66
CA PHE A 321 -22.12 26.33 22.85
C PHE A 321 -22.79 24.95 22.80
N GLU A 322 -23.18 24.43 23.96
CA GLU A 322 -23.72 23.07 24.10
C GLU A 322 -25.01 22.85 23.33
N ARG A 323 -25.84 23.89 23.15
CA ARG A 323 -27.11 23.80 22.39
C ARG A 323 -26.99 24.22 20.93
N SER A 324 -25.82 24.67 20.49
CA SER A 324 -25.62 25.11 19.11
C SER A 324 -25.38 23.91 18.19
N LYS A 325 -26.11 23.84 17.08
CA LYS A 325 -25.88 22.82 16.03
C LYS A 325 -24.80 23.23 15.04
N ILE A 326 -24.79 24.52 14.67
CA ILE A 326 -23.82 25.10 13.73
C ILE A 326 -23.27 26.38 14.34
N MET A 327 -21.98 26.58 14.22
CA MET A 327 -21.27 27.79 14.62
C MET A 327 -20.43 28.32 13.46
N TYR A 328 -20.03 29.58 13.59
CA TYR A 328 -19.18 30.27 12.62
C TYR A 328 -17.97 30.85 13.36
N ALA A 329 -16.80 30.81 12.72
CA ALA A 329 -15.55 31.22 13.33
C ALA A 329 -15.58 32.64 13.88
N ASP A 330 -16.05 33.61 13.08
CA ASP A 330 -16.09 35.02 13.48
C ASP A 330 -16.93 35.21 14.77
N LYS A 331 -18.13 34.61 14.81
CA LYS A 331 -19.01 34.66 15.99
C LYS A 331 -18.41 33.92 17.19
N ALA A 332 -17.75 32.78 16.98
CA ALA A 332 -17.11 32.04 18.06
C ALA A 332 -15.96 32.85 18.69
N MET A 333 -15.18 33.57 17.87
CA MET A 333 -14.14 34.46 18.37
C MET A 333 -14.73 35.67 19.12
N ASP A 334 -15.81 36.28 18.61
CA ASP A 334 -16.52 37.37 19.30
C ASP A 334 -17.10 36.92 20.65
N ASP A 335 -17.55 35.66 20.73
CA ASP A 335 -18.03 35.02 21.96
C ASP A 335 -16.87 34.63 22.93
N GLY A 336 -15.62 34.97 22.60
CA GLY A 336 -14.44 34.71 23.43
C GLY A 336 -14.02 33.23 23.48
N ARG A 337 -14.38 32.43 22.46
CA ARG A 337 -14.04 31.00 22.42
C ARG A 337 -12.59 30.79 22.02
N VAL A 338 -11.90 29.94 22.78
CA VAL A 338 -10.55 29.49 22.50
C VAL A 338 -10.62 28.13 21.80
N LEU A 339 -10.68 28.20 20.47
CA LEU A 339 -10.77 27.07 19.56
C LEU A 339 -9.47 26.89 18.78
N PHE A 340 -9.10 25.65 18.49
CA PHE A 340 -7.89 25.29 17.74
C PHE A 340 -8.10 23.99 16.97
N VAL A 341 -7.31 23.73 15.94
CA VAL A 341 -7.33 22.47 15.20
C VAL A 341 -6.82 21.36 16.11
N LEU A 342 -7.70 20.47 16.55
CA LEU A 342 -7.36 19.36 17.43
C LEU A 342 -6.85 18.17 16.61
N THR A 343 -7.63 17.73 15.63
CA THR A 343 -7.35 16.54 14.83
C THR A 343 -7.65 16.81 13.37
N ILE A 344 -6.82 16.23 12.50
CA ILE A 344 -7.02 16.22 11.06
C ILE A 344 -7.16 14.76 10.62
N SER A 345 -8.22 14.47 9.86
CA SER A 345 -8.41 13.21 9.13
C SER A 345 -8.24 13.47 7.65
N LEU A 346 -7.15 12.97 7.08
CA LEU A 346 -6.78 13.18 5.68
C LEU A 346 -7.14 11.95 4.85
N TYR A 347 -7.87 12.14 3.75
CA TYR A 347 -8.33 11.07 2.88
C TYR A 347 -7.52 11.01 1.58
N PRO A 348 -7.29 9.81 1.02
CA PRO A 348 -6.76 9.69 -0.32
C PRO A 348 -7.70 10.38 -1.31
N LEU A 349 -7.14 11.17 -2.23
CA LEU A 349 -7.89 11.67 -3.38
C LEU A 349 -8.45 10.45 -4.11
N VAL A 350 -9.78 10.40 -4.31
CA VAL A 350 -10.41 9.39 -5.15
C VAL A 350 -10.04 9.68 -6.60
N THR A 351 -8.81 9.39 -6.99
CA THR A 351 -8.45 9.22 -8.38
C THR A 351 -8.99 7.86 -8.78
N GLY A 352 -10.06 7.84 -9.59
CA GLY A 352 -10.63 6.69 -10.29
C GLY A 352 -10.22 5.31 -9.78
N VAL A 353 -11.16 4.63 -9.13
CA VAL A 353 -11.10 3.22 -8.75
C VAL A 353 -10.45 2.37 -9.84
N PHE A 354 -9.29 1.78 -9.56
CA PHE A 354 -8.83 0.59 -10.27
C PHE A 354 -8.57 -0.50 -9.24
N GLN A 355 -9.46 -1.49 -9.26
CA GLN A 355 -9.35 -2.75 -8.55
C GLN A 355 -8.68 -3.79 -9.44
#